data_AF-A0A1Z8VC39-F1
#
_entry.id   AF-A0A1Z8VC39-F1
#
_cell.length_a   1.000
_cell.length_b   1.000
_cell.length_c   1.000
_cell.angle_alpha   90.00
_cell.angle_beta   90.00
_cell.angle_gamma   90.00
#
_symmetry.space_group_name_H-M   'P 1'
#
loop_
_entity.id
_entity.type
_entity.pdbx_description
1 polymer ?
#
loop_
_entity_poly.entity_id
_entity_poly.type
_entity_poly.pdbx_seq_one_letter_code
_entity_poly.pdbx_strand_id
1 'polypeptide(L)'
;MDNPEYNQAVKELEQNEIDQELFDSCLKNAEGDDLRAKAIYLHRRSAELKTSKESLDEREKWPMLLPLLVLYTLGTVGVLLLVFGFLGFRLNWW
;
A
#
# COMPACT_ATOMS: atom_id res chain seq x y z
N MET A 1 13.79 16.44 11.29
CA MET A 1 13.12 15.35 10.57
C MET A 1 11.66 15.74 10.49
N ASP A 2 11.23 16.22 9.32
CA ASP A 2 9.86 16.67 9.11
C ASP A 2 9.01 15.43 8.80
N ASN A 3 8.25 14.93 9.78
CA ASN A 3 7.37 13.78 9.59
C ASN A 3 5.96 14.30 9.25
N PRO A 4 5.53 14.23 7.98
CA PRO A 4 4.25 14.81 7.56
C PRO A 4 3.06 14.18 8.27
N GLU A 5 3.16 12.91 8.69
CA GLU A 5 2.10 12.19 9.41
C GLU A 5 1.98 12.66 10.86
N TYR A 6 3.11 12.99 11.50
CA TYR A 6 3.13 13.61 12.82
C TYR A 6 2.54 15.01 12.77
N ASN A 7 2.92 15.82 11.77
CA ASN A 7 2.38 17.18 11.60
C ASN A 7 0.87 17.17 11.30
N GLN A 8 0.39 16.16 10.57
CA GLN A 8 -1.04 15.98 10.32
C GLN A 8 -1.79 15.63 11.62
N ALA A 9 -1.25 14.72 12.44
CA ALA A 9 -1.83 14.39 13.73
C ALA A 9 -1.82 15.60 14.71
N VAL A 10 -0.79 16.46 14.65
CA VAL A 10 -0.74 17.72 15.40
C VAL A 10 -1.81 18.71 14.93
N LYS A 11 -2.01 18.84 13.61
CA LYS A 11 -3.07 19.69 13.06
C LYS A 11 -4.47 19.22 13.45
N GLU A 12 -4.73 17.91 13.39
CA GLU A 12 -6.01 17.33 13.85
C GLU A 12 -6.28 17.65 15.33
N LEU A 13 -5.22 17.65 16.16
CA LEU A 13 -5.27 18.07 17.56
C LEU A 13 -5.52 19.58 17.75
N GLU A 14 -4.88 20.44 16.96
CA GLU A 14 -5.07 21.90 17.05
C GLU A 14 -6.43 22.35 16.50
N GLN A 15 -6.95 21.64 15.51
CA GLN A 15 -8.18 21.99 14.81
C GLN A 15 -9.45 21.42 15.47
N ASN A 16 -9.31 20.71 16.61
CA ASN A 16 -10.40 20.01 17.31
C ASN A 16 -11.17 18.99 16.46
N GLU A 17 -10.59 18.52 15.35
CA GLU A 17 -11.08 17.37 14.59
C GLU A 17 -10.55 16.06 15.19
N ILE A 18 -10.42 16.05 16.52
CA ILE A 18 -9.93 14.91 17.28
C ILE A 18 -11.07 13.90 17.35
N ASP A 19 -10.76 12.64 17.10
CA ASP A 19 -11.69 11.55 17.36
C ASP A 19 -11.91 11.46 18.89
N GLN A 20 -12.99 12.07 19.36
CA GLN A 20 -13.23 12.38 20.77
C GLN A 20 -13.29 11.11 21.62
N GLU A 21 -13.77 10.00 21.04
CA GLU A 21 -13.78 8.67 21.64
C GLU A 21 -12.36 8.10 21.83
N LEU A 22 -11.47 8.33 20.86
CA LEU A 22 -10.09 7.85 20.88
C LEU A 22 -9.25 8.65 21.88
N PHE A 23 -9.50 9.96 21.97
CA PHE A 23 -8.83 10.85 22.93
C PHE A 23 -9.27 10.56 24.37
N ASP A 24 -10.55 10.36 24.63
CA ASP A 24 -11.06 9.96 25.95
C ASP A 24 -10.48 8.62 26.42
N SER A 25 -10.31 7.67 25.50
CA SER A 25 -9.61 6.41 25.82
C SER A 25 -8.14 6.64 26.15
N CYS A 26 -7.46 7.57 25.47
CA CYS A 26 -6.07 7.93 25.77
C CYS A 26 -5.95 8.66 27.12
N LEU A 27 -6.93 9.50 27.46
CA LEU A 27 -6.98 10.25 28.72
C LEU A 27 -7.19 9.33 29.93
N LYS A 28 -8.03 8.29 29.78
CA LYS A 28 -8.17 7.23 30.79
C LYS A 28 -6.88 6.44 31.01
N ASN A 29 -6.14 6.14 29.95
CA ASN A 29 -4.86 5.44 30.02
C ASN A 29 -3.73 6.32 30.56
N ALA A 30 -3.88 7.64 30.49
CA ALA A 30 -2.92 8.63 30.97
C ALA A 30 -3.20 9.13 32.40
N GLU A 31 -4.11 8.48 33.13
CA GLU A 31 -4.49 8.87 34.51
C GLU A 31 -4.99 10.33 34.63
N GLY A 32 -5.56 10.88 33.56
CA GLY A 32 -6.04 12.27 33.53
C GLY A 32 -4.99 13.33 33.24
N ASP A 33 -3.77 12.95 32.86
CA ASP A 33 -2.74 13.89 32.40
C ASP A 33 -2.92 14.22 30.91
N ASP A 34 -3.42 15.43 30.62
CA ASP A 34 -3.68 15.93 29.27
C ASP A 34 -2.42 15.96 28.37
N LEU A 35 -1.24 16.26 28.94
CA LEU A 35 -0.01 16.33 28.14
C LEU A 35 0.40 14.92 27.69
N ARG A 36 0.23 13.96 28.59
CA ARG A 36 0.57 12.55 28.34
C ARG A 36 -0.45 11.90 27.40
N ALA A 37 -1.74 12.23 27.55
CA ALA A 37 -2.79 11.80 26.63
C ALA A 37 -2.55 12.29 25.20
N LYS A 38 -2.16 13.56 25.02
CA LYS A 38 -1.82 14.13 23.71
C LYS A 38 -0.62 13.45 23.07
N ALA A 39 0.43 13.17 23.83
CA ALA A 39 1.61 12.44 23.32
C ALA A 39 1.25 11.02 22.85
N ILE A 40 0.42 10.31 23.61
CA ILE A 40 -0.06 8.97 23.26
C ILE A 40 -0.95 9.02 22.00
N TYR A 41 -1.87 9.99 21.92
CA TYR A 41 -2.73 10.19 20.77
C TYR A 41 -1.92 10.46 19.49
N LEU A 42 -0.94 11.37 19.55
CA LEU A 42 -0.07 11.69 18.42
C LEU A 42 0.69 10.47 17.91
N HIS A 43 1.27 9.69 18.82
CA HIS A 43 2.03 8.51 18.45
C HIS A 43 1.13 7.41 17.83
N ARG A 44 -0.08 7.23 18.35
CA ARG A 44 -1.04 6.27 17.83
C ARG A 44 -1.58 6.70 16.47
N ARG A 45 -2.01 7.95 16.36
CA ARG A 45 -2.61 8.51 15.14
C ARG A 45 -1.61 8.58 14.00
N SER A 46 -0.37 8.96 14.27
CA SER A 46 0.70 8.93 13.26
C SER A 46 1.02 7.51 12.80
N ALA A 47 1.03 6.52 13.69
CA ALA A 47 1.21 5.12 13.31
C ALA A 47 0.05 4.59 12.45
N GLU A 48 -1.20 4.93 12.80
CA GLU A 48 -2.39 4.57 12.02
C GLU A 48 -2.37 5.21 10.62
N LEU A 49 -2.02 6.50 10.52
CA LEU A 49 -1.86 7.21 9.25
C LEU A 49 -0.75 6.59 8.40
N LYS A 50 0.37 6.21 9.02
CA LYS A 50 1.46 5.50 8.35
C LYS A 50 1.01 4.17 7.76
N THR A 51 0.33 3.35 8.56
CA THR A 51 -0.20 2.06 8.10
C THR A 51 -1.32 2.18 7.08
N SER A 52 -2.12 3.25 7.16
CA SER A 52 -3.20 3.53 6.18
C SER A 52 -2.63 3.91 4.81
N LYS A 53 -1.48 4.60 4.80
CA LYS A 53 -0.79 5.00 3.59
C LYS A 53 0.09 3.90 3.00
N GLU A 54 0.56 2.97 3.84
CA GLU A 54 1.30 1.80 3.42
C GLU A 54 0.32 0.70 2.97
N SER A 55 -0.14 0.80 1.72
CA SER A 55 -0.94 -0.22 1.03
C SER A 55 -0.21 -1.56 1.01
N LEU A 56 -0.46 -2.39 2.03
CA LEU A 56 -0.04 -3.80 2.13
C LEU A 56 -0.41 -4.60 0.87
N ASP A 57 -1.42 -4.15 0.14
CA ASP A 57 -1.94 -4.71 -1.11
C ASP A 57 -0.92 -4.65 -2.28
N GLU A 58 -0.01 -3.66 -2.30
CA GLU A 58 1.05 -3.60 -3.32
C GLU A 58 2.19 -4.60 -3.05
N ARG A 59 2.34 -5.01 -1.78
CA ARG A 59 3.45 -5.87 -1.33
C ARG A 59 3.16 -7.36 -1.48
N GLU A 60 1.89 -7.75 -1.64
CA GLU A 60 1.47 -9.13 -1.95
C GLU A 60 1.43 -9.44 -3.45
N LYS A 61 1.93 -8.55 -4.31
CA LYS A 61 2.08 -8.84 -5.73
C LYS A 61 3.21 -9.85 -5.93
N TRP A 62 2.88 -11.14 -5.82
CA TRP A 62 3.76 -12.32 -5.93
C TRP A 62 4.80 -12.14 -7.04
N PRO A 63 6.03 -11.68 -6.73
CA PRO A 63 7.03 -11.33 -7.74
C PRO A 63 7.54 -12.58 -8.47
N MET A 64 7.22 -13.77 -7.96
CA MET A 64 7.57 -15.07 -8.51
C MET A 64 6.64 -15.54 -9.63
N LEU A 65 5.42 -14.98 -9.73
CA LEU A 65 4.45 -15.33 -10.78
C LEU A 65 4.77 -14.62 -12.11
N LEU A 66 5.33 -13.41 -12.01
CA LEU A 66 5.73 -12.58 -13.15
C LEU A 66 6.74 -13.27 -14.09
N PRO A 67 7.87 -13.83 -13.63
CA PRO A 67 8.84 -14.47 -14.52
C PRO A 67 8.27 -15.72 -15.20
N LEU A 68 7.44 -16.50 -14.49
CA LEU A 68 6.83 -17.70 -15.04
C LEU A 68 5.83 -17.36 -16.15
N LEU A 69 5.03 -16.30 -15.95
CA LEU A 69 4.08 -15.80 -16.94
C LEU A 69 4.80 -15.23 -18.17
N VAL A 70 5.88 -14.47 -17.98
CA VAL A 70 6.68 -13.92 -19.08
C VAL A 70 7.30 -15.04 -19.90
N LEU A 71 7.89 -16.05 -19.26
CA LEU A 71 8.50 -17.17 -19.96
C LEU A 71 7.47 -17.98 -20.77
N TYR A 72 6.31 -18.24 -20.18
CA TYR A 72 5.22 -18.96 -20.84
C TYR A 72 4.63 -18.17 -22.02
N THR A 73 4.39 -16.87 -21.86
CA THR A 73 3.83 -16.02 -22.92
C THR A 73 4.80 -15.84 -24.08
N LEU A 74 6.10 -15.63 -23.82
CA LEU A 74 7.12 -15.59 -24.87
C LEU A 74 7.24 -16.92 -25.62
N GLY A 75 7.25 -18.04 -24.89
CA GLY A 75 7.30 -19.37 -25.50
C GLY A 75 6.08 -19.66 -26.38
N THR A 76 4.88 -19.38 -25.88
CA THR A 76 3.63 -19.60 -26.63
C THR A 76 3.54 -18.71 -27.87
N VAL A 77 3.86 -17.42 -27.76
CA VAL A 77 3.89 -16.51 -28.92
C VAL A 77 4.93 -16.98 -29.94
N GLY A 78 6.11 -17.40 -29.49
CA GLY A 78 7.16 -17.92 -30.37
C GLY A 78 6.71 -19.16 -31.16
N VAL A 79 6.11 -20.15 -30.49
CA VAL A 79 5.59 -21.35 -31.15
C VAL A 79 4.46 -21.00 -32.12
N LEU A 80 3.53 -20.12 -31.72
CA LEU A 80 2.44 -19.68 -32.60
C LEU A 80 2.98 -19.02 -33.86
N LEU A 81 3.93 -18.09 -33.74
CA LEU A 81 4.55 -17.44 -34.91
C LEU A 81 5.28 -18.45 -35.81
N LEU A 82 5.93 -19.45 -35.23
CA LEU A 82 6.59 -20.51 -36.00
C LEU A 82 5.60 -21.34 -36.79
N VAL A 83 4.50 -21.78 -36.15
CA VAL A 83 3.45 -22.57 -36.77
C VAL A 83 2.73 -21.75 -37.85
N PHE A 84 2.29 -20.54 -37.53
CA PHE A 84 1.58 -19.67 -38.48
C PHE A 84 2.48 -19.23 -39.63
N GLY A 85 3.75 -18.90 -39.37
CA GLY A 85 4.72 -18.57 -40.40
C GLY A 85 5.01 -19.75 -41.32
N PHE A 86 5.18 -20.96 -40.76
CA PHE A 86 5.38 -22.18 -41.54
C PHE A 86 4.14 -22.54 -42.38
N LEU A 87 2.94 -22.46 -41.81
CA LEU A 87 1.70 -22.66 -42.56
C LEU A 87 1.55 -21.59 -43.65
N GLY A 88 1.75 -20.31 -43.33
CA GLY A 88 1.67 -19.23 -44.30
C GLY A 88 2.62 -19.43 -45.47
N PHE A 89 3.87 -19.83 -45.20
CA PHE A 89 4.84 -20.18 -46.23
C PHE A 89 4.40 -21.38 -47.08
N ARG A 90 3.89 -22.45 -46.47
CA ARG A 90 3.46 -23.66 -47.18
C ARG A 90 2.19 -23.47 -48.01
N LEU A 91 1.27 -22.62 -47.54
CA LEU A 91 0.02 -22.30 -48.21
C LEU A 91 0.15 -21.11 -49.18
N ASN A 92 1.35 -20.53 -49.31
CA ASN A 92 1.60 -19.27 -50.05
C ASN A 92 0.62 -18.16 -49.64
N TRP A 93 0.34 -18.11 -48.33
CA TRP A 93 -0.49 -17.10 -47.69
C TRP A 93 0.44 -15.92 -47.39
N TRP A 94 0.80 -15.21 -48.44
CA TRP A 94 1.49 -13.93 -48.41
C TRP A 94 0.50 -12.84 -48.84
#